data_AF-A0A662WAB2-F1
#
_entry.id   AF-A0A662WAB2-F1
#
_cell.length_a   1.000
_cell.length_b   1.000
_cell.length_c   1.000
_cell.angle_alpha   90.00
_cell.angle_beta   90.00
_cell.angle_gamma   90.00
#
_symmetry.space_group_name_H-M   'P 1'
#
loop_
_entity.id
_entity.type
_entity.pdbx_description
1 polymer ?
#
loop_
_entity_poly.entity_id
_entity_poly.type
_entity_poly.pdbx_seq_one_letter_code
_entity_poly.pdbx_strand_id
1 'polypeptide(L)' 'MRRTVKDLLIEIKDTSEIIVDLAYSAILFDSEDIAEEVLDLEDRMNNLLKQIRIVSILAARRV' A
#
# COMPACT_ATOMS: atom_id res chain seq x y z
N MET A 1 7.71 17.60 -0.97
CA MET A 1 8.74 17.02 -0.07
C MET A 1 9.19 15.69 -0.62
N ARG A 2 10.49 15.37 -0.55
CA ARG A 2 11.02 14.07 -0.99
C ARG A 2 10.65 13.02 0.06
N ARG A 3 9.78 12.06 -0.29
CA ARG A 3 9.39 10.97 0.63
C ARG A 3 10.60 10.09 0.92
N THR A 4 10.86 9.82 2.20
CA THR A 4 11.93 8.92 2.62
C THR A 4 11.47 7.45 2.53
N VAL A 5 12.40 6.51 2.65
CA VAL A 5 12.07 5.07 2.76
C VAL A 5 11.13 4.83 3.94
N LYS A 6 11.38 5.49 5.08
CA LYS A 6 10.54 5.40 6.27
C LYS A 6 9.11 5.86 6.00
N ASP A 7 8.94 7.01 5.33
CA ASP A 7 7.62 7.57 5.06
C ASP A 7 6.81 6.65 4.12
N LEU A 8 7.46 6.11 3.08
CA LEU A 8 6.83 5.15 2.17
C LEU A 8 6.45 3.85 2.87
N LEU A 9 7.29 3.37 3.79
CA LEU A 9 7.03 2.12 4.51
C LEU A 9 5.86 2.26 5.50
N ILE A 10 5.73 3.43 6.14
CA ILE A 10 4.56 3.77 6.96
C ILE A 10 3.29 3.75 6.11
N GLU A 11 3.29 4.41 4.95
CA GLU A 11 2.09 4.47 4.09
C GLU A 11 1.71 3.08 3.55
N ILE A 12 2.70 2.24 3.22
CA ILE A 12 2.46 0.84 2.80
C ILE A 12 1.80 0.04 3.93
N LYS A 13 2.35 0.12 5.16
CA LYS A 13 1.77 -0.55 6.32
C LYS A 13 0.31 -0.11 6.52
N ASP A 14 0.08 1.20 6.62
CA ASP A 14 -1.24 1.74 6.92
C ASP A 14 -2.25 1.38 5.82
N THR A 15 -1.84 1.38 4.55
CA THR A 15 -2.69 0.91 3.44
C THR A 15 -2.99 -0.59 3.55
N SER A 16 -2.02 -1.42 3.94
CA SER A 16 -2.22 -2.86 4.08
C SER A 16 -3.18 -3.23 5.21
N GLU A 17 -3.20 -2.45 6.30
CA GLU A 17 -4.15 -2.64 7.40
C GLU A 17 -5.59 -2.36 6.92
N ILE A 18 -5.79 -1.24 6.20
CA ILE A 18 -7.10 -0.89 5.62
C ILE A 18 -7.59 -1.96 4.64
N ILE A 19 -6.69 -2.46 3.77
CA ILE A 19 -7.03 -3.53 2.81
C ILE A 19 -7.55 -4.77 3.53
N VAL A 20 -6.88 -5.20 4.60
CA VAL A 20 -7.29 -6.40 5.35
C VAL A 20 -8.64 -6.19 6.04
N ASP A 21 -8.84 -5.03 6.68
CA ASP A 21 -10.10 -4.71 7.36
C ASP A 21 -11.27 -4.64 6.38
N LEU A 22 -11.06 -4.02 5.20
CA LEU A 22 -12.08 -3.95 4.16
C LEU A 22 -12.33 -5.30 3.48
N ALA A 23 -11.30 -6.11 3.23
CA ALA A 23 -11.47 -7.44 2.65
C ALA A 23 -12.31 -8.34 3.57
N TYR A 24 -12.06 -8.30 4.88
CA TYR A 24 -12.92 -8.99 5.85
C TYR A 24 -14.34 -8.44 5.85
N SER A 25 -14.51 -7.12 5.76
CA SER A 25 -15.83 -6.49 5.68
C SER A 25 -16.60 -6.89 4.42
N ALA A 26 -15.94 -6.93 3.26
CA ALA A 26 -16.52 -7.34 2.00
C ALA A 26 -17.09 -8.77 2.08
N ILE A 27 -16.33 -9.70 2.68
CA ILE A 27 -16.79 -11.08 2.89
C ILE A 27 -17.94 -11.13 3.91
N LEU A 28 -17.83 -10.39 5.02
CA LEU A 28 -18.84 -10.39 6.08
C LEU A 28 -20.20 -9.88 5.59
N PHE A 29 -20.20 -8.88 4.70
CA PHE A 29 -21.40 -8.24 4.19
C PHE A 29 -21.78 -8.66 2.77
N ASP A 30 -21.05 -9.60 2.16
CA ASP A 30 -21.21 -10.03 0.76
C ASP A 30 -21.30 -8.84 -0.21
N SER A 31 -20.39 -7.87 -0.03
CA SER A 31 -20.43 -6.58 -0.72
C SER A 31 -19.36 -6.48 -1.80
N GLU A 32 -19.81 -6.49 -3.06
CA GLU A 32 -18.95 -6.28 -4.24
C GLU A 32 -18.32 -4.88 -4.25
N ASP A 33 -19.06 -3.84 -3.82
CA ASP A 33 -18.55 -2.47 -3.76
C ASP A 33 -17.33 -2.35 -2.83
N ILE A 34 -17.36 -3.01 -1.65
CA ILE A 34 -16.22 -3.01 -0.72
C ILE A 34 -15.05 -3.82 -1.32
N ALA A 35 -15.35 -4.91 -2.02
CA ALA A 35 -14.33 -5.70 -2.71
C ALA A 35 -13.64 -4.91 -3.83
N GLU A 36 -14.36 -4.05 -4.56
CA GLU A 36 -13.79 -3.18 -5.58
C GLU A 36 -12.84 -2.14 -4.96
N GLU A 37 -13.22 -1.51 -3.83
CA GLU A 37 -12.34 -0.59 -3.10
C GLU A 37 -11.05 -1.29 -2.61
N VAL A 38 -11.13 -2.56 -2.21
CA VAL A 38 -9.94 -3.36 -1.84
C VAL A 38 -8.97 -3.48 -3.02
N LEU A 39 -9.47 -3.68 -4.23
CA LEU A 39 -8.64 -3.77 -5.45
C LEU A 39 -8.02 -2.41 -5.80
N ASP A 40 -8.78 -1.33 -5.67
CA ASP A 40 -8.26 0.03 -5.89
C ASP A 40 -7.13 0.40 -4.90
N LEU A 41 -7.30 0.01 -3.64
CA LEU A 41 -6.27 0.19 -2.61
C LEU A 41 -5.04 -0.70 -2.87
N GLU A 42 -5.21 -1.92 -3.37
CA GLU A 42 -4.11 -2.79 -3.80
C GLU A 42 -3.28 -2.10 -4.88
N ASP A 43 -3.93 -1.54 -5.90
CA ASP A 43 -3.25 -0.82 -6.99
C ASP A 43 -2.49 0.41 -6.49
N ARG A 44 -3.07 1.15 -5.55
CA ARG A 44 -2.36 2.23 -4.86
C ARG A 44 -1.14 1.73 -4.09
N MET A 45 -1.28 0.63 -3.36
CA MET A 45 -0.18 0.01 -2.60
C MET A 45 0.93 -0.47 -3.55
N ASN A 46 0.58 -1.05 -4.71
CA ASN A 46 1.53 -1.44 -5.75
C ASN A 46 2.36 -0.26 -6.26
N ASN A 47 1.76 0.93 -6.38
CA ASN A 47 2.48 2.15 -6.74
C ASN A 47 3.46 2.60 -5.64
N LEU A 48 3.07 2.50 -4.36
CA LEU A 48 3.97 2.77 -3.23
C LEU A 48 5.15 1.79 -3.19
N LEU A 49 4.89 0.50 -3.45
CA LEU A 49 5.91 -0.54 -3.54
C LEU A 49 6.91 -0.29 -4.68
N LYS A 50 6.45 0.20 -5.83
CA LYS A 50 7.36 0.62 -6.92
C LYS A 50 8.25 1.78 -6.47
N GLN A 51 7.68 2.79 -5.81
CA GLN A 51 8.43 3.95 -5.33
C GLN A 51 9.48 3.57 -4.30
N ILE A 52 9.12 2.76 -3.29
CA ILE A 52 10.06 2.38 -2.24
C ILE A 52 11.22 1.53 -2.78
N ARG A 53 10.97 0.66 -3.77
CA ARG A 53 12.04 -0.09 -4.46
C ARG A 53 13.05 0.86 -5.12
N ILE A 54 12.58 1.86 -5.87
CA ILE A 54 13.44 2.85 -6.52
C ILE A 54 14.26 3.61 -5.48
N VAL A 55 13.59 4.16 -4.46
CA VAL A 55 14.27 4.96 -3.42
C VAL A 55 15.28 4.11 -2.66
N SER A 56 14.97 2.86 -2.35
CA SER A 56 15.86 1.95 -1.64
C SER A 56 17.10 1.60 -2.46
N ILE A 57 16.96 1.29 -3.76
CA ILE A 57 18.08 1.04 -4.66
C ILE A 57 18.99 2.28 -4.76
N LEU A 58 18.40 3.47 -4.90
CA LEU A 58 19.15 4.72 -4.96
C LEU A 58 19.86 5.05 -3.65
N ALA A 59 19.26 4.72 -2.50
CA ALA A 59 19.85 4.91 -1.19
C ALA A 59 21.03 3.94 -0.95
N ALA A 60 20.88 2.67 -1.33
CA ALA A 60 21.91 1.64 -1.19
C ALA A 60 23.18 1.94 -2.00
N ARG A 61 23.09 2.69 -3.11
CA ARG A 61 24.27 3.12 -3.89
C ARG A 61 25.20 4.06 -3.10
N ARG A 62 24.71 4.70 -2.03
CA ARG A 62 25.49 5.64 -1.22
C ARG A 62 26.02 5.02 0.07
N VAL A 63 25.83 3.72 0.27
CA VAL A 63 26.33 2.94 1.40
C VAL A 63 27.59 2.21 0.98
#